data_AF-A0A7K0VNA8-F1
#
_entry.id   AF-A0A7K0VNA8-F1
#
_cell.length_a   1.000
_cell.length_b   1.000
_cell.length_c   1.000
_cell.angle_alpha   90.00
_cell.angle_beta   90.00
_cell.angle_gamma   90.00
#
_symmetry.space_group_name_H-M   'P 1'
#
loop_
_entity.id
_entity.type
_entity.pdbx_description
1 polymer ?
#
loop_
_entity_poly.entity_id
_entity_poly.type
_entity_poly.pdbx_seq_one_letter_code
_entity_poly.pdbx_strand_id
1 'polypeptide(L)'
;MSTTIDDVTEAMKDVIDPELGINVIDLGLVYDMRLDENNIATLDMTLTSAACPLQDVIEDQTRQVLSDITSDVKINWVWLPPWGPNKI
;
A
#
# COMPACT_ATOMS: atom_id res chain seq x y z
N MET A 1 -15.04 0.86 16.23
CA MET A 1 -15.31 1.10 14.80
C MET A 1 -14.50 0.07 14.05
N SER A 2 -15.10 -0.69 13.15
CA SER A 2 -14.36 -1.66 12.35
C SER A 2 -13.72 -0.91 11.20
N THR A 3 -12.40 -0.83 11.16
CA THR A 3 -11.65 -0.30 10.01
C THR A 3 -12.04 -1.09 8.78
N THR A 4 -12.22 -0.40 7.65
CA THR A 4 -12.61 -1.04 6.39
C THR A 4 -11.55 -0.80 5.32
N ILE A 5 -11.58 -1.59 4.24
CA ILE A 5 -10.65 -1.38 3.12
C ILE A 5 -10.86 -0.01 2.47
N ASP A 6 -12.08 0.53 2.50
CA ASP A 6 -12.37 1.88 2.02
C ASP A 6 -11.59 2.93 2.83
N ASP A 7 -11.61 2.81 4.16
CA ASP A 7 -10.87 3.67 5.08
C ASP A 7 -9.35 3.62 4.84
N VAL A 8 -8.81 2.42 4.64
CA VAL A 8 -7.40 2.20 4.25
C VAL A 8 -7.11 2.82 2.88
N THR A 9 -8.03 2.70 1.91
CA THR A 9 -7.86 3.24 0.56
C THR A 9 -7.86 4.77 0.56
N GLU A 10 -8.78 5.38 1.32
CA GLU A 10 -8.83 6.83 1.51
C GLU A 10 -7.55 7.34 2.17
N ALA A 11 -7.06 6.65 3.20
CA ALA A 11 -5.81 6.96 3.87
C ALA A 11 -4.62 6.85 2.89
N MET A 12 -4.56 5.79 2.07
CA MET A 12 -3.52 5.61 1.06
C MET A 12 -3.51 6.69 -0.04
N LYS A 13 -4.56 7.49 -0.19
CA LYS A 13 -4.55 8.66 -1.10
C LYS A 13 -3.69 9.82 -0.57
N ASP A 14 -3.34 9.83 0.71
CA ASP A 14 -2.41 10.82 1.26
C ASP A 14 -0.94 10.47 0.94
N VAL A 15 -0.69 9.21 0.56
CA VAL A 15 0.63 8.72 0.17
C VAL A 15 0.92 9.11 -1.27
N ILE A 16 1.70 10.17 -1.42
CA ILE A 16 2.09 10.75 -2.71
C ILE A 16 3.48 10.27 -3.09
N ASP A 17 3.66 9.91 -4.36
CA ASP A 17 4.98 9.68 -4.93
C ASP A 17 5.69 11.03 -5.16
N PRO A 18 6.79 11.35 -4.46
CA PRO A 18 7.46 12.65 -4.60
C PRO A 18 8.22 12.84 -5.93
N GLU A 19 8.39 11.80 -6.76
CA GLU A 19 8.97 11.96 -8.10
C GLU A 19 7.94 12.46 -9.10
N LEU A 20 6.71 11.92 -9.04
CA LEU A 20 5.63 12.25 -9.97
C LEU A 20 4.63 13.26 -9.41
N GLY A 21 4.55 13.42 -8.08
CA GLY A 21 3.60 14.29 -7.39
C GLY A 21 2.15 13.78 -7.44
N ILE A 22 1.95 12.47 -7.62
CA ILE A 22 0.63 11.82 -7.74
C ILE A 22 0.53 10.67 -6.73
N ASN A 23 -0.70 10.36 -6.30
CA ASN A 23 -0.99 9.31 -5.33
C ASN A 23 -0.64 7.91 -5.87
N VAL A 24 -0.10 7.06 -5.00
CA VAL A 24 0.27 5.68 -5.35
C VAL A 24 -0.94 4.82 -5.78
N ILE A 25 -2.13 5.14 -5.26
CA ILE A 25 -3.40 4.52 -5.65
C ILE A 25 -3.79 4.89 -7.09
N ASP A 26 -3.66 6.17 -7.45
CA ASP A 26 -4.08 6.69 -8.77
C ASP A 26 -3.11 6.24 -9.88
N LEU A 27 -1.82 6.15 -9.54
CA LEU A 27 -0.80 5.58 -10.42
C LEU A 27 -0.98 4.07 -10.65
N GLY A 28 -1.80 3.38 -9.85
CA GLY A 28 -1.97 1.93 -9.93
C GLY A 28 -0.74 1.14 -9.49
N LEU A 29 0.07 1.70 -8.59
CA LEU A 29 1.23 1.02 -8.01
C LEU A 29 0.84 -0.02 -6.95
N VAL A 30 -0.36 0.12 -6.38
CA VAL A 30 -0.94 -0.83 -5.43
C VAL A 30 -1.76 -1.87 -6.20
N TYR A 31 -1.36 -3.14 -6.09
CA TYR A 31 -2.06 -4.25 -6.74
C TYR A 31 -3.21 -4.79 -5.91
N ASP A 32 -2.99 -4.97 -4.61
CA ASP A 32 -3.97 -5.55 -3.70
C ASP A 32 -3.82 -4.95 -2.31
N MET A 33 -4.95 -4.77 -1.64
CA MET A 33 -5.02 -4.33 -0.25
C MET A 33 -5.90 -5.30 0.52
N ARG A 34 -5.40 -5.80 1.64
CA ARG A 34 -6.14 -6.70 2.53
C ARG A 34 -6.10 -6.18 3.94
N LEU A 35 -7.22 -6.27 4.62
CA LEU A 35 -7.31 -6.00 6.05
C LEU A 35 -7.73 -7.29 6.76
N ASP A 36 -6.92 -7.73 7.70
CA ASP A 36 -7.17 -8.94 8.47
C ASP A 36 -8.11 -8.68 9.66
N GLU A 37 -8.66 -9.73 10.26
CA GLU A 37 -9.53 -9.65 11.46
C GLU A 37 -8.80 -9.02 12.66
N ASN A 38 -7.47 -9.07 12.65
CA ASN A 38 -6.59 -8.46 13.64
C ASN A 38 -6.29 -6.96 13.36
N ASN A 39 -7.00 -6.34 12.40
CA ASN A 39 -6.77 -4.96 11.97
C ASN A 39 -5.35 -4.71 11.42
N ILE A 40 -4.77 -5.73 10.77
CA ILE A 40 -3.46 -5.65 10.13
C ILE A 40 -3.66 -5.43 8.63
N ALA A 41 -3.17 -4.31 8.10
CA ALA A 41 -3.23 -4.03 6.67
C ALA A 41 -2.05 -4.70 5.95
N THR A 42 -2.33 -5.41 4.87
CA THR A 42 -1.33 -5.95 3.96
C THR A 42 -1.52 -5.32 2.59
N LEU A 43 -0.48 -4.67 2.07
CA LEU A 43 -0.48 -4.01 0.77
C LEU A 43 0.55 -4.67 -0.13
N ASP A 44 0.11 -5.12 -1.30
CA ASP A 44 0.98 -5.61 -2.35
C ASP A 44 1.23 -4.46 -3.34
N MET A 45 2.46 -3.97 -3.41
CA MET A 45 2.83 -2.81 -4.22
C MET A 45 3.98 -3.12 -5.17
N THR A 46 4.06 -2.36 -6.26
CA THR A 46 5.18 -2.37 -7.19
C THR A 46 5.79 -1.00 -7.30
N LEU A 47 7.09 -0.95 -7.58
CA LEU A 47 7.78 0.30 -7.88
C LEU A 47 8.36 0.24 -9.27
N THR A 48 8.34 1.40 -9.91
CA THR A 48 8.99 1.64 -11.19
C THR A 48 10.52 1.63 -11.07
N SER A 49 11.08 1.87 -9.88
CA SER A 49 12.53 1.91 -9.61
C SER A 49 12.93 1.16 -8.34
N ALA A 50 13.95 0.30 -8.46
CA ALA A 50 14.39 -0.58 -7.39
C ALA A 50 15.38 0.17 -6.54
N ALA A 51 15.10 0.20 -5.24
CA ALA A 51 15.99 0.55 -4.15
C ALA A 51 16.27 2.05 -3.93
N CYS A 52 15.67 2.56 -2.84
CA CYS A 52 16.08 3.71 -2.00
C CYS A 52 16.04 5.13 -2.61
N PRO A 53 15.86 6.21 -1.82
CA PRO A 53 15.13 6.35 -0.54
C PRO A 53 13.60 6.41 -0.73
N LEU A 54 13.13 6.42 -1.98
CA LEU A 54 11.71 6.60 -2.31
C LEU A 54 10.82 5.50 -1.72
N GLN A 55 11.27 4.25 -1.81
CA GLN A 55 10.57 3.10 -1.22
C GLN A 55 10.37 3.29 0.28
N ASP A 56 11.44 3.61 1.00
CA ASP A 56 11.42 3.80 2.46
C ASP A 56 10.49 4.97 2.85
N VAL A 57 10.51 6.06 2.07
CA VAL A 57 9.61 7.21 2.23
C VAL A 57 8.15 6.83 2.00
N ILE A 58 7.84 6.00 1.01
CA ILE A 58 6.47 5.52 0.77
C ILE A 58 6.03 4.56 1.89
N GLU A 59 6.92 3.67 2.34
CA GLU A 59 6.62 2.75 3.46
C GLU A 59 6.36 3.52 4.76
N ASP A 60 7.19 4.53 5.07
CA ASP A 60 7.05 5.36 6.26
C ASP A 60 5.77 6.19 6.20
N GLN A 61 5.47 6.86 5.08
CA GLN A 61 4.22 7.57 4.88
C GLN A 61 3.00 6.65 5.02
N THR A 62 3.04 5.47 4.39
CA THR A 62 1.98 4.46 4.48
C THR A 62 1.78 4.01 5.92
N ARG A 63 2.85 3.70 6.65
CA ARG A 63 2.81 3.34 8.06
C ARG A 63 2.23 4.47 8.90
N GLN A 64 2.67 5.70 8.69
CA GLN A 64 2.22 6.85 9.47
C GLN A 64 0.72 7.11 9.27
N VAL A 65 0.27 7.09 8.02
CA VAL A 65 -1.12 7.35 7.65
C VAL A 65 -2.04 6.22 8.12
N LEU A 66 -1.59 4.96 8.03
CA LEU A 66 -2.35 3.80 8.47
C LEU A 66 -2.24 3.50 9.97
N SER A 67 -1.28 4.09 10.69
CA SER A 67 -1.06 3.85 12.13
C SER A 67 -2.25 4.26 13.00
N ASP A 68 -3.03 5.27 12.58
CA ASP A 68 -4.20 5.73 13.33
C ASP A 68 -5.40 4.78 13.18
N ILE A 69 -5.48 4.07 12.05
CA ILE A 69 -6.65 3.26 11.67
C ILE A 69 -6.38 1.74 11.72
N THR A 70 -5.13 1.31 11.60
CA THR A 70 -4.70 -0.09 11.62
C THR A 70 -3.70 -0.36 12.74
N SER A 71 -3.67 -1.59 13.24
CA SER A 71 -2.74 -1.97 14.31
C SER A 71 -1.32 -2.24 13.81
N ASP A 72 -1.18 -2.71 12.57
CA ASP A 72 0.10 -2.97 11.93
C ASP A 72 -0.09 -2.92 10.41
N VAL A 73 0.98 -2.59 9.69
CA VAL A 73 0.97 -2.61 8.22
C VAL A 73 2.15 -3.42 7.66
N LYS A 74 1.84 -4.26 6.69
CA LYS A 74 2.79 -5.08 5.94
C LYS A 74 2.76 -4.68 4.48
N ILE A 75 3.92 -4.34 3.96
CA ILE A 75 4.09 -3.94 2.57
C ILE A 75 4.91 -5.02 1.87
N ASN A 76 4.36 -5.62 0.82
CA ASN A 76 5.05 -6.58 -0.03
C ASN A 76 5.40 -5.92 -1.36
N TRP A 77 6.70 -5.85 -1.65
CA TRP A 77 7.19 -5.31 -2.92
C TRP A 77 7.24 -6.41 -3.98
N VAL A 78 6.45 -6.26 -5.05
CA VAL A 78 6.29 -7.22 -6.14
C VAL A 78 6.81 -6.60 -7.44
N TRP A 79 7.76 -7.28 -8.11
CA TRP A 79 8.60 -6.65 -9.15
C TRP A 79 8.49 -7.19 -10.59
N LEU A 80 7.87 -8.37 -10.89
CA LEU A 80 7.52 -8.92 -12.24
C LEU A 80 6.97 -10.40 -12.09
N PRO A 81 6.24 -11.03 -13.06
CA PRO A 81 4.84 -11.51 -12.89
C PRO A 81 4.65 -13.06 -12.78
N PRO A 82 3.41 -13.61 -12.62
CA PRO A 82 2.11 -12.96 -12.39
C PRO A 82 1.41 -13.46 -11.11
N TRP A 83 0.33 -12.78 -10.73
CA TRP A 83 -0.84 -13.48 -10.20
C TRP A 83 -1.10 -14.74 -11.03
N GLY A 84 -0.95 -15.92 -10.42
CA GLY A 84 -1.45 -17.13 -11.04
C GLY A 84 -2.98 -17.01 -11.21
N PRO A 85 -3.57 -17.46 -12.34
CA PRO A 85 -5.02 -17.42 -12.59
C PRO A 85 -5.87 -18.32 -11.66
N ASN A 86 -5.47 -18.54 -10.40
CA ASN A 86 -6.11 -19.46 -9.47
C ASN A 86 -6.78 -18.78 -8.26
N LYS A 87 -7.36 -17.59 -8.47
CA LYS A 87 -8.30 -16.95 -7.54
C LYS A 87 -9.56 -16.56 -8.33
N ILE A 88 -10.21 -17.56 -8.91
CA ILE A 88 -11.65 -17.52 -9.24
C ILE A 88 -12.41 -18.42 -8.26
#